data_AF-A0A8J3LZG7-F1
#
_entry.id   AF-A0A8J3LZG7-F1
#
_cell.length_a   1.000
_cell.length_b   1.000
_cell.length_c   1.000
_cell.angle_alpha   90.00
_cell.angle_beta   90.00
_cell.angle_gamma   90.00
#
_symmetry.space_group_name_H-M   'P 1'
#
loop_
_entity.id
_entity.type
_entity.pdbx_description
1 polymer ?
#
loop_
_entity_poly.entity_id
_entity_poly.type
_entity_poly.pdbx_seq_one_letter_code
_entity_poly.pdbx_strand_id
1 'polypeptide(L)'
;MVILALVQAAVVAGPTSFAAIRRFRHCCRRAGAAVRGGHAGDATLGLGRAVRALESIEELITLDGQELQKIAGDCTVELPGADLERRFGPDWELYKVRGKVFMLMTDMPGRPVVILKADPDDAAALRERYADITPGYHMNKRHWITVEGGGTIDEKLVKELVIDSYRLVVGGLPKTEQPVDPRTYGRRA
;
A
#
# COMPACT_ATOMS: atom_id res chain seq x y z
N MET A 1 -26.71 23.18 -2.53
CA MET A 1 -25.87 23.92 -1.57
C MET A 1 -25.32 23.06 -0.43
N VAL A 2 -26.03 22.04 0.07
CA VAL A 2 -25.52 21.12 1.12
C VAL A 2 -24.31 20.28 0.67
N ILE A 3 -24.29 19.84 -0.59
CA ILE A 3 -23.18 19.05 -1.16
C ILE A 3 -21.89 19.88 -1.28
N LEU A 4 -21.99 21.15 -1.70
CA LEU A 4 -20.84 22.05 -1.79
C LEU A 4 -20.28 22.37 -0.39
N ALA A 5 -21.15 22.49 0.62
CA ALA A 5 -20.75 22.67 2.02
C ALA A 5 -20.07 21.42 2.61
N LEU A 6 -20.48 20.21 2.22
CA LEU A 6 -19.83 18.96 2.65
C LEU A 6 -18.49 18.73 1.95
N VAL A 7 -18.37 19.07 0.67
CA VAL A 7 -17.12 19.00 -0.08
C VAL A 7 -16.14 20.08 0.43
N GLN A 8 -16.59 21.30 0.70
CA GLN A 8 -15.76 22.33 1.33
C GLN A 8 -15.41 21.98 2.78
N ALA A 9 -16.30 21.34 3.55
CA ALA A 9 -15.96 20.86 4.90
C ALA A 9 -14.91 19.74 4.87
N ALA A 10 -14.94 18.84 3.87
CA ALA A 10 -13.94 17.78 3.69
C ALA A 10 -12.60 18.30 3.15
N VAL A 11 -12.58 19.42 2.42
CA VAL A 11 -11.37 20.06 1.91
C VAL A 11 -10.75 21.01 2.94
N VAL A 12 -11.55 21.67 3.79
CA VAL A 12 -11.08 22.62 4.83
C VAL A 12 -10.67 21.90 6.13
N ALA A 13 -11.27 20.75 6.45
CA ALA A 13 -10.79 19.88 7.51
C ALA A 13 -9.63 19.02 6.98
N GLY A 14 -8.39 19.50 7.09
CA GLY A 14 -7.20 18.71 6.78
C GLY A 14 -7.25 17.29 7.38
N PRO A 15 -6.54 16.30 6.80
CA PRO A 15 -6.82 14.87 6.91
C PRO A 15 -6.59 14.37 8.33
N THR A 16 -7.56 14.60 9.20
CA THR A 16 -7.54 14.17 10.58
C THR A 16 -8.30 12.86 10.66
N SER A 17 -7.55 11.81 10.31
CA SER A 17 -7.84 10.38 10.44
C SER A 17 -8.84 9.78 9.44
N PHE A 18 -8.36 8.81 8.67
CA PHE A 18 -9.16 7.85 7.89
C PHE A 18 -10.29 7.19 8.71
N ALA A 19 -10.20 7.18 10.05
CA ALA A 19 -11.28 6.74 10.93
C ALA A 19 -12.53 7.65 10.87
N ALA A 20 -12.38 8.95 10.59
CA ALA A 20 -13.48 9.90 10.44
C ALA A 20 -14.30 9.63 9.17
N ILE A 21 -13.62 9.33 8.06
CA ILE A 21 -14.25 8.92 6.80
C ILE A 21 -15.02 7.60 6.97
N ARG A 22 -14.45 6.63 7.70
CA ARG A 22 -15.14 5.36 8.03
C ARG A 22 -16.35 5.54 8.96
N ARG A 23 -16.29 6.44 9.95
CA ARG A 23 -17.45 6.78 10.81
C ARG A 23 -18.57 7.44 10.02
N PHE A 24 -18.22 8.33 9.08
CA PHE A 24 -19.19 8.92 8.17
C PHE A 24 -19.90 7.85 7.33
N ARG A 25 -19.15 6.87 6.80
CA ARG A 25 -19.70 5.72 6.06
C ARG A 25 -20.64 4.85 6.91
N HIS A 26 -20.30 4.57 8.16
CA HIS A 26 -21.17 3.82 9.08
C HIS A 26 -22.45 4.59 9.41
N CYS A 27 -22.35 5.92 9.59
CA CYS A 27 -23.48 6.80 9.84
C CYS A 27 -24.43 6.86 8.62
N CYS A 28 -23.89 7.07 7.41
CA CYS A 28 -24.67 7.09 6.17
C CYS A 28 -25.34 5.74 5.86
N ARG A 29 -24.66 4.62 6.13
CA ARG A 29 -25.21 3.27 5.92
C ARG A 29 -26.33 2.95 6.92
N ARG A 30 -26.24 3.42 8.17
CA ARG A 30 -27.34 3.36 9.16
C ARG A 30 -28.51 4.27 8.77
N ALA A 31 -28.25 5.47 8.29
CA ALA A 31 -29.29 6.39 7.82
C ALA A 31 -30.05 5.81 6.61
N GLY A 32 -29.37 5.14 5.69
CA GLY A 32 -30.00 4.44 4.55
C GLY A 32 -30.89 3.24 4.95
N ALA A 33 -30.63 2.61 6.11
CA ALA A 33 -31.45 1.50 6.61
C ALA A 33 -32.77 1.95 7.26
N ALA A 34 -32.86 3.20 7.72
CA ALA A 34 -34.05 3.76 8.39
C ALA A 34 -35.17 4.20 7.41
N VAL A 35 -34.92 4.23 6.10
CA VAL A 35 -35.85 4.75 5.07
C VAL A 35 -36.77 3.66 4.48
N ARG A 36 -36.99 2.53 5.16
CA ARG A 36 -37.93 1.49 4.69
C ARG A 36 -39.37 1.64 5.21
N GLY A 37 -39.71 2.74 5.88
CA GLY A 37 -40.99 2.87 6.59
C GLY A 37 -41.92 4.04 6.24
N GLY A 38 -41.58 4.95 5.30
CA GLY A 38 -42.45 6.11 5.05
C GLY A 38 -42.14 6.85 3.75
N HIS A 39 -43.18 6.95 2.90
CA HIS A 39 -43.32 7.82 1.71
C HIS A 39 -42.02 8.36 1.10
N ALA A 40 -41.39 7.53 0.27
CA ALA A 40 -40.10 7.77 -0.37
C ALA A 40 -40.28 8.18 -1.84
N GLY A 41 -40.37 9.49 -2.12
CA GLY A 41 -40.51 10.01 -3.48
C GLY A 41 -39.28 10.70 -4.08
N ASP A 42 -38.40 11.31 -3.26
CA ASP A 42 -37.36 12.22 -3.78
C ASP A 42 -36.02 12.12 -3.04
N ALA A 43 -36.03 11.85 -1.72
CA ALA A 43 -34.80 11.76 -0.91
C ALA A 43 -33.91 10.53 -1.24
N THR A 44 -34.50 9.45 -1.75
CA THR A 44 -33.77 8.20 -2.09
C THR A 44 -32.89 8.37 -3.33
N LEU A 45 -33.30 9.22 -4.28
CA LEU A 45 -32.57 9.51 -5.52
C LEU A 45 -31.30 10.32 -5.28
N GLY A 46 -31.33 11.26 -4.32
CA GLY A 46 -30.17 12.05 -3.93
C GLY A 46 -29.07 11.23 -3.23
N LEU A 47 -29.48 10.28 -2.36
CA LEU A 47 -28.54 9.38 -1.69
C LEU A 47 -27.85 8.42 -2.68
N GLY A 48 -28.59 7.88 -3.65
CA GLY A 48 -28.05 6.97 -4.66
C GLY A 48 -26.99 7.62 -5.56
N ARG A 49 -27.19 8.89 -5.95
CA ARG A 49 -26.19 9.66 -6.70
C ARG A 49 -24.94 9.97 -5.89
N ALA A 50 -25.09 10.30 -4.60
CA ALA A 50 -23.96 10.55 -3.72
C ALA A 50 -23.13 9.29 -3.45
N VAL A 51 -23.77 8.13 -3.27
CA VAL A 51 -23.08 6.84 -3.11
C VAL A 51 -22.28 6.49 -4.36
N ARG A 52 -22.86 6.62 -5.57
CA ARG A 52 -22.12 6.39 -6.82
C ARG A 52 -20.96 7.36 -7.01
N ALA A 53 -21.13 8.63 -6.66
CA ALA A 53 -20.05 9.61 -6.73
C ALA A 53 -18.91 9.27 -5.75
N LEU A 54 -19.21 8.70 -4.58
CA LEU A 54 -18.20 8.24 -3.63
C LEU A 54 -17.52 6.94 -4.08
N GLU A 55 -18.26 6.01 -4.68
CA GLU A 55 -17.69 4.80 -5.31
C GLU A 55 -16.73 5.17 -6.46
N SER A 56 -17.09 6.15 -7.29
CA SER A 56 -16.21 6.69 -8.34
C SER A 56 -15.01 7.47 -7.82
N ILE A 57 -15.04 7.95 -6.58
CA ILE A 57 -13.88 8.57 -5.92
C ILE A 57 -12.98 7.52 -5.27
N GLU A 58 -13.52 6.42 -4.71
CA GLU A 58 -12.73 5.29 -4.20
C GLU A 58 -11.88 4.65 -5.32
N GLU A 59 -12.42 4.53 -6.54
CA GLU A 59 -11.70 4.03 -7.74
C GLU A 59 -10.58 4.97 -8.23
N LEU A 60 -10.63 6.26 -7.86
CA LEU A 60 -9.61 7.27 -8.22
C LEU A 60 -8.46 7.36 -7.21
N ILE A 61 -8.52 6.64 -6.07
CA ILE A 61 -7.54 6.73 -4.98
C ILE A 61 -6.81 5.39 -4.74
N THR A 62 -7.26 4.29 -5.35
CA THR A 62 -6.56 3.00 -5.25
C THR A 62 -5.25 3.03 -6.02
N LEU A 63 -4.18 2.64 -5.34
CA LEU A 63 -2.87 2.47 -5.95
C LEU A 63 -2.87 1.14 -6.71
N ASP A 64 -2.86 1.20 -8.04
CA ASP A 64 -2.84 -0.02 -8.85
C ASP A 64 -1.49 -0.75 -8.77
N GLY A 65 -1.45 -2.01 -9.23
CA GLY A 65 -0.25 -2.83 -9.14
C GLY A 65 0.92 -2.33 -9.99
N GLN A 66 0.66 -1.64 -11.10
CA GLN A 66 1.71 -1.08 -11.95
C GLN A 66 2.35 0.14 -11.28
N GLU A 67 1.54 1.02 -10.71
CA GLU A 67 2.02 2.17 -9.94
C GLU A 67 2.76 1.72 -8.67
N LEU A 68 2.30 0.64 -8.01
CA LEU A 68 3.04 -0.02 -6.92
C LEU A 68 4.47 -0.39 -7.34
N GLN A 69 4.61 -1.13 -8.44
CA GLN A 69 5.92 -1.55 -8.95
C GLN A 69 6.76 -0.34 -9.37
N LYS A 70 6.16 0.66 -10.01
CA LYS A 70 6.85 1.88 -10.39
C LYS A 70 7.41 2.61 -9.17
N ILE A 71 6.59 2.88 -8.15
CA ILE A 71 7.02 3.55 -6.91
C ILE A 71 8.13 2.76 -6.21
N ALA A 72 7.97 1.45 -6.11
CA ALA A 72 8.97 0.59 -5.47
C ALA A 72 10.29 0.61 -6.26
N GLY A 73 10.24 0.56 -7.59
CA GLY A 73 11.40 0.59 -8.48
C GLY A 73 12.13 1.93 -8.39
N ASP A 74 11.40 3.04 -8.49
CA ASP A 74 11.93 4.40 -8.35
C ASP A 74 12.62 4.57 -6.99
N CYS A 75 12.06 4.00 -5.91
CA CYS A 75 12.67 4.03 -4.58
C CYS A 75 14.05 3.33 -4.54
N THR A 76 14.28 2.30 -5.36
CA THR A 76 15.55 1.55 -5.33
C THR A 76 16.71 2.28 -5.99
N VAL A 77 16.43 3.22 -6.90
CA VAL A 77 17.46 4.02 -7.58
C VAL A 77 18.26 4.84 -6.58
N GLU A 78 17.62 5.27 -5.49
CA GLU A 78 18.22 6.07 -4.43
C GLU A 78 18.94 5.23 -3.35
N LEU A 79 18.90 3.88 -3.45
CA LEU A 79 19.49 3.00 -2.45
C LEU A 79 20.97 2.70 -2.77
N PRO A 80 21.92 3.04 -1.88
CA PRO A 80 23.35 2.86 -2.16
C PRO A 80 23.75 1.39 -2.38
N GLY A 81 24.29 1.09 -3.56
CA GLY A 81 24.74 -0.27 -3.88
C GLY A 81 23.60 -1.26 -4.13
N ALA A 82 22.40 -0.76 -4.44
CA ALA A 82 21.33 -1.56 -5.02
C ALA A 82 21.58 -1.78 -6.53
N ASP A 83 21.41 -3.02 -6.97
CA ASP A 83 21.56 -3.47 -8.34
C ASP A 83 20.29 -4.19 -8.80
N LEU A 84 19.90 -3.98 -10.06
CA LEU A 84 18.80 -4.68 -10.71
C LEU A 84 19.34 -5.83 -11.57
N GLU A 85 18.84 -7.04 -11.33
CA GLU A 85 19.11 -8.21 -12.16
C GLU A 85 17.80 -8.73 -12.78
N ARG A 86 17.73 -8.69 -14.10
CA ARG A 86 16.63 -9.29 -14.88
C ARG A 86 17.02 -10.69 -15.31
N ARG A 87 16.17 -11.68 -15.03
CA ARG A 87 16.38 -13.08 -15.44
C ARG A 87 15.48 -13.40 -16.62
N PHE A 88 16.00 -14.11 -17.63
CA PHE A 88 15.19 -14.61 -18.74
C PHE A 88 14.19 -15.65 -18.23
N GLY A 89 12.90 -15.35 -18.31
CA GLY A 89 11.79 -16.14 -17.75
C GLY A 89 10.54 -15.29 -17.57
N PRO A 90 9.43 -15.79 -16.96
CA PRO A 90 8.29 -14.93 -16.61
C PRO A 90 8.83 -13.73 -15.84
N ASP A 91 8.50 -12.50 -16.25
CA ASP A 91 9.26 -11.29 -15.94
C ASP A 91 9.53 -11.13 -14.42
N TRP A 92 10.73 -11.54 -13.99
CA TRP A 92 11.23 -11.39 -12.63
C TRP A 92 12.30 -10.32 -12.63
N GLU A 93 12.04 -9.25 -11.90
CA GLU A 93 13.05 -8.24 -11.56
C GLU A 93 13.56 -8.49 -10.15
N LEU A 94 14.85 -8.76 -10.00
CA LEU A 94 15.49 -9.04 -8.73
C LEU A 94 16.35 -7.84 -8.34
N TYR A 95 16.00 -7.20 -7.24
CA TYR A 95 16.75 -6.09 -6.66
C TYR A 95 17.65 -6.62 -5.55
N LYS A 96 18.94 -6.35 -5.68
CA LYS A 96 20.00 -6.92 -4.85
C LYS A 96 20.86 -5.84 -4.24
N VAL A 97 21.43 -6.10 -3.08
CA VAL A 97 22.52 -5.32 -2.49
C VAL A 97 23.67 -6.27 -2.21
N ARG A 98 24.86 -5.99 -2.76
CA ARG A 98 26.04 -6.88 -2.66
C ARG A 98 25.71 -8.34 -3.00
N GLY A 99 24.93 -8.55 -4.06
CA GLY A 99 24.53 -9.89 -4.52
C GLY A 99 23.46 -10.59 -3.67
N LYS A 100 22.91 -9.96 -2.62
CA LYS A 100 21.79 -10.49 -1.82
C LYS A 100 20.48 -9.81 -2.21
N VAL A 101 19.47 -10.61 -2.54
CA VAL A 101 18.14 -10.10 -2.92
C VAL A 101 17.41 -9.54 -1.70
N PHE A 102 16.84 -8.35 -1.85
CA PHE A 102 15.95 -7.73 -0.85
C PHE A 102 14.55 -7.47 -1.41
N MET A 103 14.39 -7.30 -2.72
CA MET A 103 13.09 -7.07 -3.33
C MET A 103 12.99 -7.84 -4.66
N LEU A 104 11.79 -8.34 -4.96
CA LEU A 104 11.45 -8.89 -6.27
C LEU A 104 10.19 -8.22 -6.80
N MET A 105 10.11 -8.07 -8.12
CA MET A 105 8.87 -7.73 -8.80
C MET A 105 8.54 -8.80 -9.83
N THR A 106 7.26 -9.09 -9.94
CA THR A 106 6.73 -10.03 -10.94
C THR A 106 5.23 -9.81 -11.12
N ASP A 107 4.70 -10.39 -12.19
CA ASP A 107 3.26 -10.50 -12.41
C ASP A 107 2.74 -11.87 -11.95
N MET A 108 1.88 -11.87 -10.94
CA MET A 108 1.11 -13.05 -10.55
C MET A 108 -0.19 -13.03 -11.37
N PRO A 109 -0.45 -14.01 -12.26
CA PRO A 109 -1.43 -13.97 -13.36
C PRO A 109 -2.37 -12.73 -13.39
N GLY A 110 -1.88 -11.63 -14.00
CA GLY A 110 -2.62 -10.37 -14.17
C GLY A 110 -2.62 -9.41 -12.98
N ARG A 111 -1.86 -9.71 -11.91
CA ARG A 111 -1.69 -8.90 -10.70
C ARG A 111 -0.21 -8.59 -10.52
N PRO A 112 0.23 -7.38 -10.86
CA PRO A 112 1.60 -6.94 -10.60
C PRO A 112 1.82 -6.82 -9.09
N VAL A 113 2.88 -7.45 -8.60
CA VAL A 113 3.20 -7.49 -7.17
C VAL A 113 4.64 -7.11 -6.89
N VAL A 114 4.88 -6.69 -5.65
CA VAL A 114 6.21 -6.45 -5.09
C VAL A 114 6.41 -7.40 -3.91
N ILE A 115 7.50 -8.15 -3.90
CA ILE A 115 7.82 -9.15 -2.87
C ILE A 115 9.04 -8.67 -2.09
N LEU A 116 8.88 -8.48 -0.78
CA LEU A 116 9.85 -7.83 0.08
C LEU A 116 10.24 -8.74 1.24
N LYS A 117 11.50 -8.64 1.66
CA LYS A 117 11.97 -9.27 2.88
C LYS A 117 11.47 -8.47 4.07
N ALA A 118 11.06 -9.17 5.13
CA ALA A 118 10.60 -8.55 6.36
C ALA A 118 11.10 -9.35 7.57
N ASP A 119 11.24 -8.68 8.70
CA ASP A 119 11.41 -9.36 9.97
C ASP A 119 10.17 -10.21 10.27
N PRO A 120 10.28 -11.42 10.86
CA PRO A 120 9.12 -12.27 11.11
C PRO A 120 8.00 -11.63 11.92
N ASP A 121 8.34 -10.79 12.90
CA ASP A 121 7.36 -10.16 13.77
C ASP A 121 6.64 -9.03 13.01
N ASP A 122 7.39 -8.22 12.25
CA ASP A 122 6.85 -7.20 11.37
C ASP A 122 5.99 -7.81 10.25
N ALA A 123 6.44 -8.92 9.65
CA ALA A 123 5.71 -9.62 8.61
C ALA A 123 4.34 -10.11 9.12
N ALA A 124 4.26 -10.58 10.36
CA ALA A 124 2.99 -10.96 10.99
C ALA A 124 2.08 -9.74 11.21
N ALA A 125 2.61 -8.67 11.80
CA ALA A 125 1.86 -7.45 12.06
C ALA A 125 1.35 -6.77 10.78
N LEU A 126 2.15 -6.74 9.72
CA LEU A 126 1.79 -6.17 8.42
C LEU A 126 0.63 -6.93 7.77
N ARG A 127 0.66 -8.26 7.80
CA ARG A 127 -0.42 -9.11 7.26
C ARG A 127 -1.73 -9.00 8.06
N GLU A 128 -1.64 -8.74 9.35
CA GLU A 128 -2.85 -8.48 10.17
C GLU A 128 -3.45 -7.10 9.87
N ARG A 129 -2.60 -6.11 9.58
CA ARG A 129 -3.01 -4.72 9.41
C ARG A 129 -3.50 -4.39 7.99
N TYR A 130 -2.90 -4.98 6.96
CA TYR A 130 -3.13 -4.64 5.56
C TYR A 130 -3.64 -5.85 4.79
N ALA A 131 -4.84 -5.71 4.19
CA ALA A 131 -5.46 -6.78 3.41
C ALA A 131 -4.68 -7.09 2.11
N ASP A 132 -3.99 -6.09 1.58
CA ASP A 132 -3.21 -6.16 0.34
C ASP A 132 -1.79 -6.73 0.57
N ILE A 133 -1.45 -7.12 1.81
CA ILE A 133 -0.18 -7.76 2.17
C ILE A 133 -0.42 -9.22 2.53
N THR A 134 0.18 -10.12 1.74
CA THR A 134 0.04 -11.57 1.89
C THR A 134 1.40 -12.24 2.16
N PRO A 135 1.43 -13.52 2.57
CA PRO A 135 2.70 -14.25 2.70
C PRO A 135 3.45 -14.34 1.36
N GLY A 136 4.77 -14.21 1.39
CA GLY A 136 5.62 -14.12 0.20
C GLY A 136 5.39 -15.25 -0.82
N TYR A 137 5.02 -14.86 -2.05
CA TYR A 137 4.81 -15.75 -3.19
C TYR A 137 6.11 -16.47 -3.58
N HIS A 138 6.07 -17.81 -3.68
CA HIS A 138 7.22 -18.71 -3.88
C HIS A 138 8.41 -18.54 -2.91
N MET A 139 8.26 -17.78 -1.84
CA MET A 139 9.31 -17.49 -0.87
C MET A 139 9.02 -18.11 0.50
N ASN A 140 9.99 -18.00 1.41
CA ASN A 140 9.77 -18.36 2.80
C ASN A 140 8.80 -17.35 3.45
N LYS A 141 7.55 -17.79 3.64
CA LYS A 141 6.41 -17.03 4.17
C LYS A 141 6.63 -16.40 5.55
N ARG A 142 7.66 -16.83 6.28
CA ARG A 142 8.06 -16.23 7.57
C ARG A 142 8.86 -14.95 7.40
N HIS A 143 9.63 -14.84 6.31
CA HIS A 143 10.61 -13.77 6.11
C HIS A 143 10.31 -12.90 4.89
N TRP A 144 9.26 -13.23 4.14
CA TRP A 144 8.89 -12.56 2.91
C TRP A 144 7.39 -12.27 2.90
N ILE A 145 7.06 -11.09 2.43
CA ILE A 145 5.70 -10.62 2.21
C ILE A 145 5.51 -10.29 0.73
N THR A 146 4.30 -10.46 0.23
CA THR A 146 3.88 -10.01 -1.10
C THR A 146 2.91 -8.86 -0.91
N VAL A 147 3.21 -7.74 -1.55
CA VAL A 147 2.38 -6.53 -1.57
C VAL A 147 1.70 -6.47 -2.94
N GLU A 148 0.38 -6.37 -2.93
CA GLU A 148 -0.45 -6.18 -4.12
C GLU A 148 -0.95 -4.72 -4.17
N GLY A 149 -1.25 -4.22 -5.38
CA GLY A 149 -1.94 -2.95 -5.53
C GLY A 149 -3.35 -3.02 -4.92
N GLY A 150 -3.80 -1.94 -4.29
CA GLY A 150 -5.06 -1.92 -3.56
C GLY A 150 -5.36 -0.60 -2.86
N GLY A 151 -6.40 -0.62 -2.02
CA GLY A 151 -6.90 0.56 -1.32
C GLY A 151 -6.30 0.79 0.07
N THR A 152 -5.48 -0.14 0.59
CA THR A 152 -4.86 0.00 1.92
C THR A 152 -3.38 0.37 1.88
N ILE A 153 -2.78 0.37 0.70
CA ILE A 153 -1.37 0.67 0.45
C ILE A 153 -1.24 2.08 -0.14
N ASP A 154 -0.45 2.93 0.50
CA ASP A 154 -0.08 4.24 -0.02
C ASP A 154 1.41 4.29 -0.41
N GLU A 155 1.79 5.27 -1.24
CA GLU A 155 3.17 5.45 -1.72
C GLU A 155 4.20 5.48 -0.59
N LYS A 156 3.84 6.10 0.53
CA LYS A 156 4.73 6.24 1.68
C LYS A 156 5.02 4.88 2.30
N LEU A 157 3.99 4.06 2.51
CA LEU A 157 4.14 2.70 3.01
C LEU A 157 5.01 1.86 2.07
N VAL A 158 4.80 1.95 0.76
CA VAL A 158 5.64 1.23 -0.21
C VAL A 158 7.11 1.57 -0.03
N LYS A 159 7.45 2.86 0.03
CA LYS A 159 8.82 3.32 0.25
C LYS A 159 9.39 2.84 1.58
N GLU A 160 8.62 2.92 2.65
CA GLU A 160 9.02 2.41 3.98
C GLU A 160 9.33 0.91 3.93
N LEU A 161 8.47 0.10 3.31
CA LEU A 161 8.67 -1.36 3.19
C LEU A 161 9.90 -1.70 2.34
N VAL A 162 10.16 -0.97 1.26
CA VAL A 162 11.35 -1.14 0.42
C VAL A 162 12.62 -0.83 1.22
N ILE A 163 12.64 0.31 1.93
CA ILE A 163 13.76 0.74 2.77
C ILE A 163 14.02 -0.27 3.89
N ASP A 164 12.99 -0.74 4.58
CA ASP A 164 13.15 -1.69 5.69
C ASP A 164 13.64 -3.06 5.21
N SER A 165 13.14 -3.55 4.07
CA SER A 165 13.66 -4.76 3.44
C SER A 165 15.14 -4.64 3.09
N TYR A 166 15.53 -3.51 2.48
CA TYR A 166 16.92 -3.22 2.14
C TYR A 166 17.81 -3.18 3.39
N ARG A 167 17.40 -2.47 4.44
CA ARG A 167 18.13 -2.38 5.71
C ARG A 167 18.28 -3.74 6.38
N LEU A 168 17.25 -4.57 6.34
CA LEU A 168 17.29 -5.93 6.89
C LEU A 168 18.34 -6.79 6.18
N VAL A 169 18.46 -6.68 4.85
CA VAL A 169 19.49 -7.39 4.10
C VAL A 169 20.88 -6.82 4.35
N VAL A 170 21.04 -5.49 4.35
CA VAL A 170 22.31 -4.83 4.68
C VAL A 170 22.79 -5.20 6.08
N GLY A 171 21.90 -5.23 7.07
CA GLY A 171 22.21 -5.65 8.44
C GLY A 171 22.71 -7.09 8.57
N GLY A 172 22.39 -7.96 7.60
CA GLY A 172 22.90 -9.32 7.52
C GLY A 172 24.25 -9.46 6.81
N LEU A 173 24.79 -8.41 6.20
CA LEU A 173 26.09 -8.43 5.52
C LEU A 173 27.25 -8.22 6.52
N PRO A 174 28.47 -8.70 6.20
CA PRO A 174 29.68 -8.30 6.91
C PRO A 174 29.81 -6.77 6.94
N LYS A 175 30.25 -6.20 8.07
CA LYS A 175 30.37 -4.73 8.24
C LYS A 175 31.19 -4.04 7.13
N THR A 176 32.17 -4.73 6.56
CA THR A 176 33.01 -4.24 5.46
C THR A 176 32.28 -4.13 4.12
N GLU A 177 31.19 -4.87 3.94
CA GLU A 177 30.40 -4.89 2.71
C GLU A 177 29.16 -4.00 2.78
N GLN A 178 28.79 -3.55 3.98
CA GLN A 178 27.64 -2.69 4.23
C GLN A 178 27.85 -1.32 3.56
N PRO A 179 27.04 -0.95 2.55
CA PRO A 179 27.18 0.34 1.88
C PRO A 179 26.71 1.52 2.75
N VAL A 180 25.89 1.25 3.76
CA VAL A 180 25.34 2.22 4.71
C VAL A 180 25.26 1.56 6.09
N ASP A 181 25.20 2.36 7.17
CA ASP A 181 24.83 1.84 8.48
C ASP A 181 23.32 1.54 8.53
N PRO A 182 22.90 0.26 8.60
CA PRO A 182 21.48 -0.12 8.56
C PRO A 182 20.70 0.37 9.78
N ARG A 183 21.39 0.74 10.87
CA ARG A 183 20.77 1.27 12.08
C ARG A 183 20.41 2.74 11.93
N THR A 184 21.03 3.50 11.06
CA THR A 184 20.76 4.95 10.96
C THR A 184 20.09 5.30 9.64
N TYR A 185 20.38 4.55 8.57
CA TYR A 185 19.84 4.78 7.24
C TYR A 185 18.31 4.70 7.22
N GLY A 186 17.65 5.69 6.60
CA GLY A 186 16.21 5.71 6.39
C GLY A 186 15.33 5.89 7.64
N ARG A 187 15.92 6.03 8.85
CA ARG A 187 15.14 6.37 10.04
C ARG A 187 14.79 7.86 10.02
N ARG A 188 13.50 8.17 10.16
CA ARG A 188 13.03 9.54 10.44
C ARG A 188 13.64 9.98 11.78
N ALA A 189 14.32 11.12 11.77
CA ALA A 189 14.69 11.84 12.99
C ALA A 189 13.44 12.37 13.71
#